data_AF-A0A139D443-F1
#
_entry.id   AF-A0A139D443-F1
#
_cell.length_a   1.000
_cell.length_b   1.000
_cell.length_c   1.000
_cell.angle_alpha   90.00
_cell.angle_beta   90.00
_cell.angle_gamma   90.00
#
_symmetry.space_group_name_H-M   'P 1'
#
loop_
_entity.id
_entity.type
_entity.pdbx_description
1 polymer ?
#
loop_
_entity_poly.entity_id
_entity_poly.type
_entity_poly.pdbx_seq_one_letter_code
_entity_poly.pdbx_strand_id
1 'polypeptide(L)'
;TISTWDLLHTYSPDYKVIFVGDATMAPYEITHPGGSIEHWNEESGATWFQRLTDHFEKVVWLNPLPEEYWQPRGSLGITRQLVNDQMYPLTIEGLEAAMRELSR
;
A
#
# COMPACT_ATOMS: atom_id res chain seq x y z
N THR A 1 16.14 -12.44 3.79
CA THR A 1 14.89 -11.70 3.57
C THR A 1 13.89 -12.63 2.91
N ILE A 2 12.60 -12.49 3.17
CA ILE A 2 11.54 -13.25 2.48
C ILE A 2 11.19 -12.48 1.19
N SER A 3 11.00 -13.18 0.07
CA SER A 3 10.59 -12.51 -1.18
C SER A 3 9.11 -12.16 -1.13
N THR A 4 8.70 -11.05 -1.76
CA THR A 4 7.27 -10.70 -1.91
C THR A 4 6.49 -11.79 -2.64
N TRP A 5 7.14 -12.51 -3.57
CA TRP A 5 6.54 -13.69 -4.22
C TRP A 5 6.22 -14.80 -3.21
N ASP A 6 7.07 -15.02 -2.21
CA ASP A 6 6.84 -16.08 -1.23
C ASP A 6 5.60 -15.77 -0.41
N LEU A 7 5.32 -14.49 -0.12
CA LEU A 7 4.10 -14.07 0.58
C LEU A 7 2.84 -14.44 -0.22
N LEU A 8 2.83 -14.15 -1.53
CA LEU A 8 1.71 -14.47 -2.43
C LEU A 8 1.47 -15.97 -2.56
N HIS A 9 2.53 -16.78 -2.55
CA HIS A 9 2.41 -18.24 -2.66
C HIS A 9 2.11 -18.95 -1.33
N THR A 10 2.43 -18.32 -0.19
CA THR A 10 2.31 -18.94 1.13
C THR A 10 0.96 -18.66 1.78
N TYR A 11 0.44 -17.44 1.65
CA TYR A 11 -0.75 -17.00 2.36
C TYR A 11 -1.97 -16.99 1.45
N SER A 12 -3.09 -17.50 1.96
CA SER A 12 -4.37 -17.50 1.26
C SER A 12 -4.96 -16.08 1.13
N PRO A 13 -5.88 -15.87 0.16
CA PRO A 13 -6.51 -14.56 -0.09
C PRO A 13 -7.24 -13.91 1.09
N ASP A 14 -7.66 -14.70 2.09
CA ASP A 14 -8.40 -14.26 3.28
C ASP A 14 -7.53 -13.59 4.35
N TYR A 15 -6.21 -13.58 4.16
CA TYR A 15 -5.30 -12.84 5.02
C TYR A 15 -5.52 -11.33 4.90
N LYS A 16 -5.36 -10.64 6.04
CA LYS A 16 -5.45 -9.18 6.15
C LYS A 16 -4.07 -8.56 5.98
N VAL A 17 -3.92 -7.68 5.00
CA VAL A 17 -2.68 -6.94 4.73
C VAL A 17 -2.86 -5.49 5.16
N ILE A 18 -1.92 -5.02 5.99
CA ILE A 18 -1.90 -3.66 6.50
C ILE A 18 -0.56 -3.04 6.13
N PHE A 19 -0.59 -2.08 5.22
CA PHE A 19 0.57 -1.22 4.96
C PHE A 19 0.62 -0.12 6.00
N VAL A 20 1.82 0.27 6.42
CA VAL A 20 2.03 1.38 7.36
C VAL A 20 3.17 2.25 6.84
N GLY A 21 2.89 3.53 6.58
CA GLY A 21 3.88 4.47 6.05
C GLY A 21 3.27 5.77 5.55
N ASP A 22 4.07 6.82 5.39
CA ASP A 22 3.58 8.17 5.01
C ASP A 22 3.18 8.31 3.53
N ALA A 23 3.58 7.33 2.70
CA ALA A 23 3.41 7.34 1.25
C ALA A 23 4.07 8.56 0.54
N THR A 24 5.09 9.17 1.16
CA THR A 24 5.79 10.36 0.65
C THR A 24 7.12 10.02 -0.02
N MET A 25 7.05 9.24 -1.10
CA MET A 25 8.21 8.97 -1.97
C MET A 25 8.12 9.76 -3.27
N ALA A 26 9.17 9.76 -4.09
CA ALA A 26 9.05 10.30 -5.43
C ALA A 26 8.12 9.41 -6.29
N PRO A 27 7.24 9.97 -7.14
CA PRO A 27 6.28 9.17 -7.92
C PRO A 27 6.91 8.07 -8.79
N TYR A 28 8.14 8.27 -9.25
CA TYR A 28 8.85 7.28 -10.07
C TYR A 28 9.22 6.02 -9.29
N GLU A 29 9.40 6.11 -7.96
CA GLU A 29 9.69 4.95 -7.10
C GLU A 29 8.53 3.94 -7.14
N ILE A 30 7.31 4.43 -7.33
CA ILE A 30 6.10 3.61 -7.46
C ILE A 30 5.87 3.20 -8.91
N THR A 31 6.04 4.12 -9.85
CA THR A 31 5.51 3.96 -11.22
C THR A 31 6.47 3.31 -12.21
N HIS A 32 7.79 3.30 -11.95
CA HIS A 32 8.79 2.86 -12.92
C HIS A 32 9.63 1.66 -12.42
N PRO A 33 9.99 0.73 -13.32
CA PRO A 33 11.13 -0.17 -13.12
C PRO A 33 12.42 0.63 -12.86
N GLY A 34 13.29 0.13 -11.99
CA GLY A 34 14.50 0.83 -11.55
C GLY A 34 14.24 2.09 -10.73
N GLY A 35 12.98 2.34 -10.33
CA GLY A 35 12.61 3.49 -9.50
C GLY A 35 13.08 3.40 -8.05
N SER A 36 13.43 2.22 -7.56
CA SER A 36 13.96 2.03 -6.21
C SER A 36 15.32 2.72 -6.04
N ILE A 37 15.47 3.46 -4.94
CA ILE A 37 16.69 4.23 -4.62
C ILE A 37 17.81 3.30 -4.15
N GLU A 38 17.47 2.17 -3.51
CA GLU A 38 18.45 1.30 -2.86
C GLU A 38 18.99 0.19 -3.77
N HIS A 39 18.22 -0.23 -4.78
CA HIS A 39 18.58 -1.33 -5.67
C HIS A 39 17.77 -1.28 -6.96
N TRP A 40 18.26 -1.92 -8.02
CA TRP A 40 17.50 -2.04 -9.26
C TRP A 40 16.33 -3.01 -9.08
N ASN A 41 15.10 -2.52 -9.19
CA ASN A 41 13.89 -3.32 -9.26
C ASN A 41 13.49 -3.56 -10.73
N GLU A 42 13.34 -4.82 -11.14
CA GLU A 42 12.95 -5.16 -12.52
C GLU A 42 11.50 -4.73 -12.86
N GLU A 43 10.65 -4.63 -11.84
CA GLU A 43 9.24 -4.29 -11.98
C GLU A 43 8.86 -3.14 -11.04
N SER A 44 7.92 -2.30 -11.46
CA SER A 44 7.53 -1.11 -10.69
C SER A 44 6.84 -1.47 -9.37
N GLY A 45 6.92 -0.57 -8.38
CA GLY A 45 6.19 -0.73 -7.13
C GLY A 45 4.68 -0.90 -7.35
N ALA A 46 4.11 -0.17 -8.30
CA ALA A 46 2.70 -0.27 -8.68
C ALA A 46 2.31 -1.68 -9.13
N THR A 47 3.16 -2.36 -9.91
CA THR A 47 2.92 -3.76 -10.31
C THR A 47 2.80 -4.68 -9.10
N TRP A 48 3.66 -4.48 -8.08
CA TRP A 48 3.61 -5.25 -6.86
C TRP A 48 2.40 -4.94 -5.99
N PHE A 49 2.01 -3.67 -5.88
CA PHE A 49 0.77 -3.29 -5.21
C PHE A 49 -0.43 -3.95 -5.87
N GLN A 50 -0.53 -3.89 -7.20
CA GLN A 50 -1.63 -4.52 -7.94
C GLN A 50 -1.69 -6.02 -7.67
N ARG A 51 -0.56 -6.73 -7.69
CA ARG A 51 -0.53 -8.17 -7.37
C ARG A 51 -1.02 -8.47 -5.95
N LEU A 52 -0.63 -7.63 -4.98
CA LEU A 52 -1.04 -7.80 -3.59
C LEU A 52 -2.54 -7.53 -3.43
N THR A 53 -3.07 -6.49 -4.07
CA THR A 53 -4.50 -6.12 -3.97
C THR A 53 -5.40 -7.00 -4.83
N ASP A 54 -4.87 -7.66 -5.86
CA ASP A 54 -5.58 -8.68 -6.64
C ASP A 54 -5.62 -10.04 -5.89
N HIS A 55 -4.61 -10.35 -5.09
CA HIS A 55 -4.51 -11.62 -4.37
C HIS A 55 -5.19 -11.59 -3.00
N PHE A 56 -4.99 -10.53 -2.21
CA PHE A 56 -5.57 -10.40 -0.87
C PHE A 56 -6.86 -9.59 -0.92
N GLU A 57 -7.93 -10.13 -0.36
CA GLU A 57 -9.25 -9.46 -0.38
C GLU A 57 -9.31 -8.26 0.59
N LYS A 58 -8.45 -8.26 1.61
CA LYS A 58 -8.48 -7.30 2.73
C LYS A 58 -7.17 -6.56 2.85
N VAL A 59 -7.04 -5.47 2.10
CA VAL A 59 -5.85 -4.62 2.07
C VAL A 59 -6.19 -3.21 2.50
N VAL A 60 -5.48 -2.68 3.47
CA VAL A 60 -5.60 -1.28 3.92
C VAL A 60 -4.22 -0.64 4.09
N TRP A 61 -4.18 0.68 4.07
CA TRP A 61 -2.98 1.48 4.36
C TRP A 61 -3.21 2.43 5.53
N LEU A 62 -2.36 2.37 6.54
CA LEU A 62 -2.34 3.30 7.67
C LEU A 62 -1.25 4.35 7.45
N ASN A 63 -1.66 5.61 7.33
CA ASN A 63 -0.77 6.71 7.00
C ASN A 63 -0.60 7.68 8.20
N PRO A 64 0.62 7.85 8.74
CA PRO A 64 0.90 8.76 9.85
C PRO A 64 0.94 10.23 9.43
N LEU A 65 1.00 10.54 8.14
CA LEU A 65 0.90 11.91 7.65
C LEU A 65 -0.53 12.42 7.88
N PRO A 66 -0.72 13.63 8.44
CA PRO A 66 -2.06 14.18 8.64
C PRO A 66 -2.84 14.29 7.31
N GLU A 67 -4.14 13.99 7.33
CA GLU A 67 -4.97 13.90 6.11
C GLU A 67 -5.01 15.20 5.30
N GLU A 68 -4.83 16.36 5.95
CA GLU A 68 -4.75 17.66 5.28
C GLU A 68 -3.60 17.74 4.25
N TYR A 69 -2.57 16.90 4.38
CA TYR A 69 -1.45 16.82 3.44
C TYR A 69 -1.66 15.78 2.33
N TRP A 70 -2.77 15.03 2.35
CA TRP A 70 -3.03 13.97 1.37
C TRP A 70 -3.51 14.56 0.04
N GLN A 71 -2.55 15.13 -0.69
CA GLN A 71 -2.82 15.71 -2.00
C GLN A 71 -3.27 14.60 -2.97
N PRO A 72 -4.29 14.85 -3.81
CA PRO A 72 -4.73 13.89 -4.83
C PRO A 72 -3.69 13.58 -5.92
N ARG A 73 -2.55 14.29 -5.93
CA ARG A 73 -1.49 14.17 -6.94
C ARG A 73 -0.22 13.63 -6.30
N GLY A 74 0.70 13.16 -7.14
CA GLY A 74 1.97 12.60 -6.68
C GLY A 74 1.79 11.21 -6.08
N SER A 75 2.77 10.80 -5.26
CA SER A 75 2.82 9.47 -4.66
C SER A 75 1.64 9.16 -3.76
N LEU A 76 1.19 10.10 -2.94
CA LEU A 76 -0.01 9.94 -2.08
C LEU A 76 -1.26 9.58 -2.89
N GLY A 77 -1.55 10.31 -3.96
CA GLY A 77 -2.69 10.03 -4.84
C GLY A 77 -2.58 8.66 -5.52
N ILE A 78 -1.38 8.31 -6.02
CA ILE A 78 -1.11 7.03 -6.67
C ILE A 78 -1.29 5.87 -5.67
N THR A 79 -0.66 5.95 -4.50
CA THR A 79 -0.73 4.93 -3.45
C THR A 79 -2.17 4.73 -2.99
N ARG A 80 -2.92 5.81 -2.77
CA ARG A 80 -4.34 5.75 -2.39
C ARG A 80 -5.19 5.03 -3.43
N GLN A 81 -4.94 5.28 -4.72
CA GLN A 81 -5.61 4.57 -5.81
C GLN A 81 -5.23 3.09 -5.83
N LEU A 82 -3.95 2.76 -5.65
CA LEU A 82 -3.47 1.38 -5.64
C LEU A 82 -4.08 0.53 -4.52
N VAL A 83 -4.44 1.14 -3.39
CA VAL A 83 -5.15 0.47 -2.28
C VAL A 83 -6.66 0.67 -2.32
N ASN A 84 -7.25 0.98 -3.48
CA ASN A 84 -8.69 1.13 -3.68
C ASN A 84 -9.36 2.09 -2.67
N ASP A 85 -8.71 3.24 -2.42
CA ASP A 85 -9.13 4.26 -1.45
C ASP A 85 -9.21 3.78 0.02
N GLN A 86 -8.69 2.59 0.33
CA GLN A 86 -8.61 2.03 1.70
C GLN A 86 -7.37 2.55 2.45
N MET A 87 -7.18 3.87 2.46
CA MET A 87 -6.12 4.54 3.22
C MET A 87 -6.71 5.33 4.38
N TYR A 88 -6.22 5.10 5.59
CA TYR A 88 -6.75 5.65 6.83
C TYR A 88 -5.65 6.34 7.65
N PRO A 89 -5.96 7.40 8.39
CA PRO A 89 -4.97 8.07 9.22
C PRO A 89 -4.53 7.18 10.38
N LEU A 90 -3.28 7.29 10.80
CA LEU A 90 -2.76 6.58 11.98
C LEU A 90 -3.20 7.27 13.28
N THR A 91 -4.51 7.35 13.49
CA THR A 91 -5.17 7.80 14.72
C THR A 91 -6.01 6.68 15.30
N ILE A 92 -6.56 6.85 16.51
CA ILE A 92 -7.46 5.86 17.12
C ILE A 92 -8.68 5.65 16.21
N GLU A 93 -9.28 6.73 15.74
CA GLU A 93 -10.45 6.70 14.87
C GLU A 93 -10.14 6.05 13.50
N GLY A 94 -8.97 6.35 12.93
CA GLY A 94 -8.54 5.74 11.68
C GLY A 94 -8.24 4.25 11.81
N LEU A 95 -7.65 3.82 12.92
CA LEU A 95 -7.47 2.40 13.24
C LEU A 95 -8.81 1.68 13.36
N GLU A 96 -9.79 2.26 14.05
CA GLU A 96 -11.13 1.69 14.13
C GLU A 96 -11.80 1.57 12.76
N ALA A 97 -11.66 2.58 11.90
CA ALA A 97 -12.20 2.57 10.55
C ALA A 97 -11.54 1.48 9.68
N ALA A 98 -10.21 1.38 9.71
CA ALA A 98 -9.46 0.35 9.01
C ALA A 98 -9.86 -1.06 9.47
N MET A 99 -9.99 -1.26 10.78
CA MET A 99 -10.40 -2.57 11.33
C MET A 99 -11.83 -2.96 10.96
N ARG A 100 -12.75 -1.99 10.83
CA ARG A 100 -14.09 -2.23 10.32
C ARG A 100 -14.06 -2.72 8.88
N GLU A 101 -13.25 -2.10 8.02
CA GLU A 101 -13.12 -2.54 6.62
C GLU A 101 -12.50 -3.95 6.53
N LEU A 102 -11.44 -4.20 7.29
CA LEU A 102 -10.80 -5.52 7.35
C LEU A 102 -11.68 -6.62 7.93
N SER A 103 -12.83 -6.30 8.54
CA SER A 103 -13.74 -7.27 9.16
C SER A 103 -15.03 -7.49 8.36
N ARG A 104 -15.24 -6.73 7.28
CA ARG A 104 -16.30 -7.00 6.30
C ARG A 104 -16.02 -8.27 5.53
#